data_AF-A0A7J8EI80-F1
#
_entry.id   AF-A0A7J8EI80-F1
#
_cell.length_a   1.000
_cell.length_b   1.000
_cell.length_c   1.000
_cell.angle_alpha   90.00
_cell.angle_beta   90.00
_cell.angle_gamma   90.00
#
_symmetry.space_group_name_H-M   'P 1'
#
loop_
_entity.id
_entity.type
_entity.pdbx_description
1 polymer ?
#
loop_
_entity_poly.entity_id
_entity_poly.type
_entity_poly.pdbx_seq_one_letter_code
_entity_poly.pdbx_strand_id
1 'polypeptide(L)'
;MPIEQTPSSDPESALEVNDVEETGEKENHCDDKTCVPSTSEEESSENVPTAEDFTEQPKKNRITYSQIIKEGRRFNIDLVSKLLYSRGLLIDLLIKSNVSRYAEFKNITRILAFREGRVEQVPCSRADVFNSKQLTMVEKRMLMKFLTFCMEYEEHPDEYKAYEEITFSEYLKTQKLTPNLQYFVLHSIAMISERASSTIDGLKATKNFLCCLGRYGNTPFLFPLYGQGELPQCFCRMCAVFGGIYCLRHSVQCLVVDKESGK
;
A
#
# COMPACT_ATOMS: atom_id res chain seq x y z
N MET A 1 1.41 -44.53 -47.11
CA MET A 1 1.14 -45.74 -46.33
C MET A 1 2.31 -45.95 -45.39
N PRO A 2 2.09 -46.34 -44.11
CA PRO A 2 0.82 -46.30 -43.32
C PRO A 2 0.37 -44.84 -43.07
N ILE A 3 -0.78 -44.42 -42.52
CA ILE A 3 -1.86 -44.98 -41.66
C ILE A 3 -1.63 -44.83 -40.14
N GLU A 4 -2.47 -43.98 -39.52
CA GLU A 4 -3.06 -43.93 -38.16
C GLU A 4 -3.27 -42.44 -37.78
N GLN A 5 -4.48 -41.86 -37.87
CA GLN A 5 -5.76 -42.02 -37.15
C GLN A 5 -5.96 -41.05 -35.96
N THR A 6 -7.11 -40.36 -36.04
CA THR A 6 -7.65 -39.26 -35.22
C THR A 6 -8.36 -39.79 -33.95
N PRO A 7 -8.82 -38.98 -32.95
CA PRO A 7 -9.78 -37.86 -33.14
C PRO A 7 -9.63 -36.62 -32.23
N SER A 8 -10.57 -35.69 -32.43
CA SER A 8 -10.75 -34.38 -31.80
C SER A 8 -11.53 -34.42 -30.48
N SER A 9 -11.56 -33.27 -29.79
CA SER A 9 -12.59 -32.92 -28.81
C SER A 9 -12.94 -31.42 -28.92
N ASP A 10 -14.24 -31.12 -28.98
CA ASP A 10 -14.77 -29.75 -29.11
C ASP A 10 -15.10 -29.14 -27.72
N PRO A 11 -15.03 -27.80 -27.55
CA PRO A 11 -15.41 -27.13 -26.32
C PRO A 11 -16.72 -26.34 -26.45
N GLU A 12 -17.87 -26.97 -26.16
CA GLU A 12 -19.14 -26.25 -25.95
C GLU A 12 -19.74 -26.54 -24.56
N SER A 13 -19.88 -25.48 -23.77
CA SER A 13 -20.91 -25.34 -22.71
C SER A 13 -20.94 -23.89 -22.22
N ALA A 14 -21.68 -23.04 -22.93
CA ALA A 14 -22.13 -21.78 -22.35
C ALA A 14 -23.29 -22.09 -21.38
N LEU A 15 -23.19 -21.62 -20.14
CA LEU A 15 -24.28 -21.72 -19.17
C LEU A 15 -25.08 -20.42 -19.15
N GLU A 16 -26.33 -20.52 -19.58
CA GLU A 16 -27.33 -19.46 -19.44
C GLU A 16 -27.67 -19.24 -17.96
N VAL A 17 -27.87 -17.98 -17.58
CA VAL A 17 -28.36 -17.60 -16.25
C VAL A 17 -29.72 -16.96 -16.45
N ASN A 18 -30.78 -17.62 -16.00
CA ASN A 18 -32.14 -17.09 -16.07
C ASN A 18 -32.39 -16.11 -14.92
N ASP A 19 -32.97 -14.95 -15.25
CA ASP A 19 -33.57 -14.05 -14.26
C ASP A 19 -34.80 -14.71 -13.61
N VAL A 20 -35.00 -14.43 -12.31
CA VAL A 20 -36.24 -14.77 -11.59
C VAL A 20 -36.66 -13.55 -10.79
N GLU A 21 -37.86 -13.04 -11.06
CA GLU A 21 -38.47 -11.95 -10.29
C GLU A 21 -38.97 -12.47 -8.94
N GLU A 22 -38.70 -11.74 -7.85
CA GLU A 22 -39.20 -12.08 -6.51
C GLU A 22 -40.22 -11.03 -6.04
N THR A 23 -41.50 -11.29 -6.31
CA THR A 23 -42.61 -10.51 -5.76
C THR A 23 -42.83 -10.86 -4.29
N GLY A 24 -42.53 -9.92 -3.39
CA GLY A 24 -42.72 -10.12 -1.95
C GLY A 24 -44.15 -9.87 -1.48
N GLU A 25 -44.55 -10.56 -0.42
CA GLU A 25 -45.79 -10.32 0.32
C GLU A 25 -45.52 -10.24 1.84
N LYS A 26 -46.49 -9.71 2.59
CA LYS A 26 -46.39 -9.46 4.04
C LYS A 26 -47.49 -10.21 4.77
N GLU A 27 -47.17 -10.84 5.90
CA GLU A 27 -48.18 -11.20 6.90
C GLU A 27 -47.80 -10.67 8.28
N ASN A 28 -48.80 -10.09 8.96
CA ASN A 28 -48.77 -9.72 10.37
C ASN A 28 -49.79 -10.58 11.11
N HIS A 29 -49.41 -11.16 12.25
CA HIS A 29 -50.39 -11.42 13.31
C HIS A 29 -49.80 -11.29 14.71
N CYS A 30 -50.68 -11.15 15.69
CA CYS A 30 -50.36 -10.87 17.09
C CYS A 30 -51.23 -11.72 18.03
N ASP A 31 -51.34 -11.29 19.29
CA ASP A 31 -52.27 -11.74 20.33
C ASP A 31 -52.00 -13.15 20.94
N ASP A 32 -52.20 -13.43 22.24
CA ASP A 32 -52.42 -12.62 23.46
C ASP A 32 -52.33 -13.57 24.70
N LYS A 33 -52.40 -13.00 25.93
CA LYS A 33 -52.90 -13.57 27.22
C LYS A 33 -51.92 -14.14 28.26
N THR A 34 -52.16 -14.05 29.59
CA THR A 34 -52.70 -13.02 30.53
C THR A 34 -52.36 -13.48 31.99
N CYS A 35 -52.64 -12.67 33.02
CA CYS A 35 -52.92 -13.06 34.44
C CYS A 35 -51.71 -13.49 35.33
N VAL A 36 -51.63 -13.24 36.66
CA VAL A 36 -52.45 -12.56 37.70
C VAL A 36 -51.52 -11.79 38.69
N PRO A 37 -51.90 -10.66 39.31
CA PRO A 37 -51.07 -9.93 40.30
C PRO A 37 -51.36 -10.25 41.78
N SER A 38 -50.43 -9.88 42.69
CA SER A 38 -50.68 -9.81 44.14
C SER A 38 -49.85 -8.72 44.86
N THR A 39 -50.51 -8.02 45.78
CA THR A 39 -50.05 -7.16 46.91
C THR A 39 -48.75 -7.61 47.61
N SER A 40 -47.95 -6.76 48.26
CA SER A 40 -47.98 -5.30 48.59
C SER A 40 -46.54 -4.88 49.03
N GLU A 41 -46.14 -3.75 49.66
CA GLU A 41 -46.75 -2.65 50.45
C GLU A 41 -46.16 -1.27 50.04
N GLU A 42 -45.87 -0.36 50.99
CA GLU A 42 -45.45 1.05 50.75
C GLU A 42 -44.03 1.35 51.28
N GLU A 43 -43.25 2.19 50.58
CA GLU A 43 -42.39 3.19 51.23
C GLU A 43 -41.98 4.31 50.24
N SER A 44 -41.62 5.49 50.76
CA SER A 44 -41.56 6.75 49.99
C SER A 44 -40.14 7.26 49.69
N SER A 45 -39.88 7.67 48.44
CA SER A 45 -38.97 8.79 48.16
C SER A 45 -39.19 9.38 46.76
N GLU A 46 -39.06 10.70 46.64
CA GLU A 46 -39.08 11.41 45.36
C GLU A 46 -37.72 11.25 44.65
N ASN A 47 -37.69 11.13 43.31
CA ASN A 47 -36.74 11.86 42.45
C ASN A 47 -36.97 11.62 40.94
N VAL A 48 -36.87 12.71 40.17
CA VAL A 48 -36.53 12.83 38.72
C VAL A 48 -37.27 11.93 37.70
N PRO A 49 -37.93 12.52 36.66
CA PRO A 49 -38.40 11.73 35.52
C PRO A 49 -37.21 11.24 34.68
N THR A 50 -37.02 9.93 34.61
CA THR A 50 -36.04 9.29 33.71
C THR A 50 -36.46 9.51 32.26
N ALA A 51 -35.94 10.55 31.62
CA ALA A 51 -35.99 10.67 30.17
C ALA A 51 -35.18 9.53 29.57
N GLU A 52 -35.85 8.58 28.91
CA GLU A 52 -35.17 7.57 28.10
C GLU A 52 -34.52 8.27 26.89
N ASP A 53 -33.26 8.66 27.07
CA ASP A 53 -32.43 9.21 26.01
C ASP A 53 -32.10 8.11 24.99
N PHE A 54 -33.04 7.90 24.06
CA PHE A 54 -32.88 7.11 22.84
C PHE A 54 -31.81 7.75 21.95
N THR A 55 -30.56 7.63 22.40
CA THR A 55 -29.35 7.96 21.65
C THR A 55 -29.29 7.07 20.41
N GLU A 56 -29.89 7.54 19.31
CA GLU A 56 -29.83 6.88 18.00
C GLU A 56 -28.35 6.64 17.67
N GLN A 57 -27.89 5.39 17.81
CA GLN A 57 -26.54 5.04 17.41
C GLN A 57 -26.38 5.39 15.92
N PRO A 58 -25.34 6.15 15.54
CA PRO A 58 -25.25 6.72 14.21
C PRO A 58 -25.27 5.60 13.17
N LYS A 59 -26.37 5.54 12.42
CA LYS A 59 -26.69 4.48 11.45
C LYS A 59 -25.51 4.35 10.48
N LYS A 60 -24.72 3.29 10.65
CA LYS A 60 -23.55 3.02 9.82
C LYS A 60 -24.02 2.82 8.38
N ASN A 61 -23.84 3.84 7.54
CA ASN A 61 -24.18 3.81 6.12
C ASN A 61 -23.41 2.66 5.43
N ARG A 62 -24.07 1.50 5.33
CA ARG A 62 -23.51 0.29 4.76
C ARG A 62 -23.36 0.48 3.26
N ILE A 63 -22.11 0.57 2.80
CA ILE A 63 -21.80 0.69 1.38
C ILE A 63 -22.28 -0.59 0.66
N THR A 64 -23.08 -0.42 -0.40
CA THR A 64 -23.59 -1.53 -1.23
C THR A 64 -22.87 -1.60 -2.56
N TYR A 65 -22.89 -2.76 -3.21
CA TYR A 65 -22.30 -2.92 -4.55
C TYR A 65 -22.93 -1.97 -5.58
N SER A 66 -24.25 -1.77 -5.53
CA SER A 66 -24.96 -0.79 -6.36
C SER A 66 -24.42 0.63 -6.20
N GLN A 67 -24.08 1.05 -4.97
CA GLN A 67 -23.44 2.35 -4.72
C GLN A 67 -22.01 2.41 -5.28
N ILE A 68 -21.23 1.33 -5.18
CA ILE A 68 -19.87 1.27 -5.76
C ILE A 68 -19.92 1.40 -7.29
N ILE A 69 -20.87 0.71 -7.95
CA ILE A 69 -21.06 0.81 -9.39
C ILE A 69 -21.54 2.21 -9.81
N LYS A 70 -22.49 2.81 -9.07
CA LYS A 70 -22.95 4.19 -9.29
C LYS A 70 -21.78 5.19 -9.21
N GLU A 71 -20.92 5.04 -8.21
CA GLU A 71 -19.75 5.90 -7.99
C GLU A 71 -18.52 5.46 -8.81
N GLY A 72 -18.65 4.49 -9.72
CA GLY A 72 -17.53 3.79 -10.36
C GLY A 72 -16.50 4.68 -11.06
N ARG A 73 -16.93 5.84 -11.60
CA ARG A 73 -16.04 6.84 -12.23
C ARG A 73 -15.10 7.56 -11.25
N ARG A 74 -15.25 7.35 -9.94
CA ARG A 74 -14.38 7.91 -8.90
C ARG A 74 -13.23 6.97 -8.52
N PHE A 75 -13.27 5.72 -8.99
CA PHE A 75 -12.23 4.72 -8.74
C PHE A 75 -11.24 4.70 -9.89
N ASN A 76 -9.96 4.92 -9.57
CA ASN A 76 -8.84 4.60 -10.45
C ASN A 76 -8.04 3.51 -9.74
N ILE A 77 -7.99 2.32 -10.31
CA ILE A 77 -7.47 1.11 -9.66
C ILE A 77 -6.17 0.71 -10.37
N ASP A 78 -5.04 0.97 -9.72
CA ASP A 78 -3.72 0.63 -10.26
C ASP A 78 -3.49 -0.89 -10.30
N LEU A 79 -3.15 -1.40 -11.48
CA LEU A 79 -2.64 -2.77 -11.65
C LEU A 79 -1.21 -2.93 -11.09
N VAL A 80 -0.52 -1.82 -10.79
CA VAL A 80 0.87 -1.78 -10.35
C VAL A 80 0.98 -0.93 -9.09
N SER A 81 0.88 -1.57 -7.92
CA SER A 81 1.09 -0.90 -6.63
C SER A 81 2.57 -0.53 -6.44
N LYS A 82 2.88 0.76 -6.55
CA LYS A 82 4.20 1.36 -6.33
C LYS A 82 4.07 2.73 -5.66
N LEU A 83 5.18 3.20 -5.10
CA LEU A 83 5.34 4.56 -4.57
C LEU A 83 6.48 5.26 -5.30
N LEU A 84 6.41 6.59 -5.39
CA LEU A 84 7.46 7.42 -5.95
C LEU A 84 8.35 7.93 -4.80
N TYR A 85 9.63 7.55 -4.75
CA TYR A 85 10.59 8.16 -3.82
C TYR A 85 10.72 9.66 -4.09
N SER A 86 10.93 10.45 -3.04
CA SER A 86 11.12 11.91 -3.15
C SER A 86 12.43 12.28 -3.85
N ARG A 87 13.45 11.41 -3.86
CA ARG A 87 14.67 11.51 -4.68
C ARG A 87 14.86 10.23 -5.48
N GLY A 88 15.42 10.32 -6.67
CA GLY A 88 15.70 9.17 -7.53
C GLY A 88 15.20 9.33 -8.95
N LEU A 89 15.62 8.38 -9.79
CA LEU A 89 15.60 8.49 -11.25
C LEU A 89 14.27 9.00 -11.84
N LEU A 90 13.13 8.49 -11.37
CA LEU A 90 11.82 8.84 -11.93
C LEU A 90 11.36 10.26 -11.54
N ILE A 91 11.50 10.67 -10.27
CA ILE A 91 11.08 12.03 -9.87
C ILE A 91 12.00 13.10 -10.44
N ASP A 92 13.32 12.83 -10.45
CA ASP A 92 14.28 13.77 -10.99
C ASP A 92 14.20 13.84 -12.53
N LEU A 93 13.78 12.75 -13.22
CA LEU A 93 13.38 12.77 -14.63
C LEU A 93 12.09 13.57 -14.87
N LEU A 94 11.03 13.36 -14.07
CA LEU A 94 9.76 14.10 -14.20
C LEU A 94 9.97 15.62 -14.07
N ILE A 95 10.86 16.03 -13.17
CA ILE A 95 11.27 17.44 -13.01
C ILE A 95 12.11 17.90 -14.22
N LYS A 96 13.19 17.19 -14.56
CA LYS A 96 14.12 17.57 -15.65
C LYS A 96 13.44 17.68 -17.01
N SER A 97 12.48 16.80 -17.29
CA SER A 97 11.69 16.78 -18.54
C SER A 97 10.51 17.75 -18.55
N ASN A 98 10.21 18.42 -17.42
CA ASN A 98 9.01 19.24 -17.23
C ASN A 98 7.67 18.48 -17.45
N VAL A 99 7.71 17.14 -17.34
CA VAL A 99 6.54 16.24 -17.39
C VAL A 99 5.76 16.27 -16.07
N SER A 100 6.42 16.66 -14.97
CA SER A 100 5.79 16.93 -13.66
C SER A 100 4.63 17.94 -13.71
N ARG A 101 4.50 18.74 -14.77
CA ARG A 101 3.37 19.68 -14.96
C ARG A 101 2.07 18.99 -15.39
N TYR A 102 2.08 17.68 -15.66
CA TYR A 102 0.92 16.92 -16.10
C TYR A 102 0.29 16.06 -14.99
N ALA A 103 0.90 15.98 -13.81
CA ALA A 103 0.38 15.22 -12.67
C ALA A 103 0.63 15.94 -11.34
N GLU A 104 -0.35 15.91 -10.45
CA GLU A 104 -0.20 16.32 -9.04
C GLU A 104 0.17 15.11 -8.16
N PHE A 105 0.71 15.37 -6.96
CA PHE A 105 1.13 14.32 -6.02
C PHE A 105 0.62 14.58 -4.59
N LYS A 106 0.27 13.52 -3.87
CA LYS A 106 0.11 13.52 -2.41
C LYS A 106 1.34 12.93 -1.73
N ASN A 107 1.70 13.48 -0.58
CA ASN A 107 2.63 12.85 0.37
C ASN A 107 1.99 11.58 0.96
N ILE A 108 2.78 10.52 1.10
CA ILE A 108 2.47 9.46 2.06
C ILE A 108 2.78 10.01 3.46
N THR A 109 1.88 9.82 4.42
CA THR A 109 1.95 10.46 5.75
C THR A 109 2.35 9.51 6.89
N ARG A 110 2.28 8.19 6.67
CA ARG A 110 2.59 7.15 7.66
C ARG A 110 3.29 5.98 6.99
N ILE A 111 4.32 5.45 7.64
CA ILE A 111 4.88 4.12 7.36
C ILE A 111 4.40 3.19 8.48
N LEU A 112 3.99 1.98 8.12
CA LEU A 112 3.39 1.02 9.04
C LEU A 112 4.18 -0.30 9.00
N ALA A 113 4.37 -0.90 10.16
CA ALA A 113 4.90 -2.25 10.33
C ALA A 113 3.82 -3.15 10.96
N PHE A 114 3.95 -4.47 10.78
CA PHE A 114 3.11 -5.45 11.46
C PHE A 114 3.95 -6.27 12.44
N ARG A 115 3.58 -6.24 13.73
CA ARG A 115 4.33 -6.88 14.80
C ARG A 115 3.36 -7.43 15.86
N GLU A 116 3.57 -8.67 16.30
CA GLU A 116 2.84 -9.25 17.45
C GLU A 116 1.31 -9.12 17.33
N GLY A 117 0.78 -9.28 16.11
CA GLY A 117 -0.65 -9.18 15.78
C GLY A 117 -1.17 -7.75 15.55
N ARG A 118 -0.32 -6.73 15.63
CA ARG A 118 -0.69 -5.30 15.61
C ARG A 118 -0.06 -4.56 14.41
N VAL A 119 -0.80 -3.60 13.87
CA VAL A 119 -0.29 -2.62 12.91
C VAL A 119 0.19 -1.39 13.68
N GLU A 120 1.46 -1.04 13.54
CA GLU A 120 2.11 0.02 14.30
C GLU A 120 2.79 1.04 13.37
N GLN A 121 2.78 2.33 13.75
CA GLN A 121 3.43 3.38 12.95
C GLN A 121 4.93 3.46 13.24
N VAL A 122 5.73 3.34 12.18
CA VAL A 122 7.19 3.40 12.26
C VAL A 122 7.65 4.86 12.38
N PRO A 123 8.56 5.19 13.32
CA PRO A 123 9.16 6.52 13.40
C PRO A 123 9.89 6.93 12.12
N CYS A 124 9.50 8.05 11.52
CA CYS A 124 10.05 8.54 10.24
C CYS A 124 11.01 9.73 10.40
N SER A 125 11.22 10.24 11.61
CA SER A 125 12.06 11.40 11.89
C SER A 125 12.68 11.35 13.29
N ARG A 126 13.67 12.22 13.56
CA ARG A 126 14.26 12.37 14.89
C ARG A 126 13.21 12.70 15.97
N ALA A 127 12.19 13.47 15.61
CA ALA A 127 11.08 13.81 16.50
C ALA A 127 10.19 12.58 16.78
N ASP A 128 9.87 11.78 15.76
CA ASP A 128 9.09 10.55 15.95
C ASP A 128 9.86 9.51 16.79
N VAL A 129 11.17 9.36 16.58
CA VAL A 129 12.02 8.46 17.38
C VAL A 129 12.05 8.92 18.83
N PHE A 130 12.17 10.24 19.08
CA PHE A 130 12.09 10.79 20.43
C PHE A 130 10.72 10.55 21.09
N ASN A 131 9.63 10.80 20.37
CA ASN A 131 8.25 10.68 20.85
C ASN A 131 7.72 9.23 20.92
N SER A 132 8.38 8.26 20.28
CA SER A 132 7.93 6.86 20.26
C SER A 132 7.83 6.27 21.66
N LYS A 133 6.73 5.55 21.92
CA LYS A 133 6.50 4.78 23.15
C LYS A 133 6.88 3.29 23.02
N GLN A 134 7.17 2.83 21.80
CA GLN A 134 7.54 1.43 21.50
C GLN A 134 9.05 1.16 21.59
N LEU A 135 9.87 2.22 21.55
CA LEU A 135 11.33 2.11 21.66
C LEU A 135 11.79 2.55 23.05
N THR A 136 12.65 1.76 23.70
CA THR A 136 13.32 2.17 24.93
C THR A 136 14.31 3.32 24.67
N MET A 137 14.69 4.07 25.72
CA MET A 137 15.69 5.15 25.59
C MET A 137 17.06 4.64 25.10
N VAL A 138 17.38 3.37 25.37
CA VAL A 138 18.59 2.71 24.87
C VAL A 138 18.46 2.42 23.37
N GLU A 139 17.35 1.84 22.94
CA GLU A 139 17.08 1.58 21.52
C GLU A 139 17.00 2.85 20.68
N LYS A 140 16.40 3.93 21.19
CA LYS A 140 16.40 5.24 20.51
C LYS A 140 17.83 5.72 20.23
N ARG A 141 18.77 5.51 21.17
CA ARG A 141 20.20 5.85 20.99
C ARG A 141 20.90 4.91 20.02
N MET A 142 20.63 3.60 20.09
CA MET A 142 21.20 2.58 19.17
C MET A 142 20.76 2.85 17.72
N LEU A 143 19.45 3.04 17.51
CA LEU A 143 18.88 3.37 16.20
C LEU A 143 19.44 4.68 15.67
N MET A 144 19.47 5.75 16.47
CA MET A 144 20.02 7.03 16.00
C MET A 144 21.51 6.94 15.64
N LYS A 145 22.36 6.21 16.40
CA LYS A 145 23.75 6.01 15.99
C LYS A 145 23.82 5.27 14.63
N PHE A 146 23.07 4.19 14.49
CA PHE A 146 23.11 3.37 13.28
C PHE A 146 22.60 4.12 12.04
N LEU A 147 21.50 4.89 12.15
CA LEU A 147 21.00 5.69 11.04
C LEU A 147 21.92 6.86 10.65
N THR A 148 22.68 7.42 11.60
CA THR A 148 23.76 8.38 11.28
C THR A 148 24.88 7.69 10.50
N PHE A 149 25.37 6.54 10.98
CA PHE A 149 26.34 5.73 10.23
C PHE A 149 25.84 5.39 8.80
N CYS A 150 24.57 5.00 8.63
CA CYS A 150 24.03 4.69 7.30
C CYS A 150 23.91 5.90 6.35
N MET A 151 23.93 7.15 6.84
CA MET A 151 23.98 8.33 5.97
C MET A 151 25.38 8.56 5.38
N GLU A 152 26.41 8.17 6.11
CA GLU A 152 27.83 8.47 5.84
C GLU A 152 28.64 7.16 5.65
N TYR A 153 27.96 6.05 5.34
CA TYR A 153 28.57 4.70 5.44
C TYR A 153 29.78 4.52 4.52
N GLU A 154 29.79 5.15 3.35
CA GLU A 154 30.90 5.12 2.39
C GLU A 154 32.19 5.77 2.93
N GLU A 155 32.08 6.61 3.97
CA GLU A 155 33.21 7.24 4.68
C GLU A 155 33.75 6.34 5.81
N HIS A 156 33.07 5.22 6.11
CA HIS A 156 33.42 4.23 7.12
C HIS A 156 33.50 2.79 6.58
N PRO A 157 34.35 2.48 5.56
CA PRO A 157 34.50 1.12 5.04
C PRO A 157 34.84 0.08 6.11
N ASP A 158 35.60 0.46 7.13
CA ASP A 158 36.02 -0.40 8.24
C ASP A 158 34.86 -0.90 9.13
N GLU A 159 33.72 -0.20 9.20
CA GLU A 159 32.54 -0.68 9.96
C GLU A 159 31.69 -1.74 9.20
N TYR A 160 31.93 -1.99 7.90
CA TYR A 160 31.16 -2.98 7.12
C TYR A 160 31.94 -3.88 6.16
N LYS A 161 33.19 -3.57 5.78
CA LYS A 161 33.92 -4.26 4.70
C LYS A 161 34.19 -5.74 4.95
N ALA A 162 34.30 -6.14 6.22
CA ALA A 162 34.40 -7.55 6.61
C ALA A 162 33.09 -8.36 6.40
N TYR A 163 32.02 -7.69 5.96
CA TYR A 163 30.66 -8.22 5.85
C TYR A 163 30.03 -7.96 4.47
N GLU A 164 30.81 -7.60 3.43
CA GLU A 164 30.29 -7.32 2.08
C GLU A 164 29.59 -8.54 1.46
N GLU A 165 30.14 -9.74 1.66
CA GLU A 165 29.67 -11.01 1.10
C GLU A 165 28.52 -11.69 1.88
N ILE A 166 28.05 -11.11 3.00
CA ILE A 166 26.90 -11.65 3.76
C ILE A 166 25.62 -10.85 3.52
N THR A 167 24.47 -11.40 3.91
CA THR A 167 23.19 -10.68 3.78
C THR A 167 23.13 -9.50 4.75
N PHE A 168 22.38 -8.46 4.39
CA PHE A 168 22.15 -7.34 5.31
C PHE A 168 21.46 -7.80 6.62
N SER A 169 20.65 -8.86 6.58
CA SER A 169 20.05 -9.47 7.77
C SER A 169 21.08 -10.05 8.74
N GLU A 170 22.17 -10.62 8.22
CA GLU A 170 23.26 -11.16 9.04
C GLU A 170 24.18 -10.03 9.53
N TYR A 171 24.48 -9.04 8.70
CA TYR A 171 25.19 -7.82 9.12
C TYR A 171 24.45 -7.09 10.26
N LEU A 172 23.14 -6.89 10.16
CA LEU A 172 22.35 -6.26 11.24
C LEU A 172 22.42 -7.03 12.57
N LYS A 173 22.75 -8.33 12.56
CA LYS A 173 22.94 -9.16 13.76
C LYS A 173 24.34 -9.04 14.38
N THR A 174 25.36 -8.60 13.63
CA THR A 174 26.68 -8.25 14.19
C THR A 174 26.69 -6.84 14.78
N GLN A 175 25.75 -6.00 14.35
CA GLN A 175 25.61 -4.61 14.81
C GLN A 175 25.01 -4.47 16.21
N LYS A 176 25.26 -3.32 16.84
CA LYS A 176 24.75 -2.96 18.18
C LYS A 176 23.27 -2.51 18.11
N LEU A 177 22.41 -3.42 17.65
CA LEU A 177 20.97 -3.26 17.47
C LEU A 177 20.22 -4.40 18.17
N THR A 178 19.10 -4.11 18.83
CA THR A 178 18.18 -5.16 19.33
C THR A 178 17.48 -5.84 18.14
N PRO A 179 17.02 -7.11 18.26
CA PRO A 179 16.23 -7.75 17.20
C PRO A 179 14.98 -6.95 16.79
N ASN A 180 14.44 -6.15 17.73
CA ASN A 180 13.40 -5.16 17.50
C ASN A 180 13.82 -4.10 16.46
N LEU A 181 14.97 -3.46 16.66
CA LEU A 181 15.53 -2.48 15.72
C LEU A 181 15.99 -3.09 14.40
N GLN A 182 16.60 -4.29 14.42
CA GLN A 182 17.02 -5.02 13.22
C GLN A 182 15.83 -5.23 12.27
N TYR A 183 14.68 -5.66 12.82
CA TYR A 183 13.42 -5.83 12.09
C TYR A 183 12.94 -4.51 11.42
N PHE A 184 12.89 -3.41 12.17
CA PHE A 184 12.45 -2.11 11.63
C PHE A 184 13.40 -1.58 10.55
N VAL A 185 14.72 -1.67 10.75
CA VAL A 185 15.72 -1.25 9.77
C VAL A 185 15.58 -2.06 8.47
N LEU A 186 15.51 -3.39 8.57
CA LEU A 186 15.42 -4.27 7.42
C LEU A 186 14.11 -4.07 6.62
N HIS A 187 12.96 -4.12 7.30
CA HIS A 187 11.66 -4.21 6.63
C HIS A 187 10.94 -2.86 6.43
N SER A 188 11.25 -1.84 7.24
CA SER A 188 10.54 -0.55 7.21
C SER A 188 11.37 0.62 6.71
N ILE A 189 12.71 0.49 6.67
CA ILE A 189 13.63 1.54 6.22
C ILE A 189 14.35 1.11 4.93
N ALA A 190 15.00 -0.06 4.92
CA ALA A 190 15.64 -0.60 3.71
C ALA A 190 14.62 -1.24 2.75
N MET A 191 13.62 -1.97 3.28
CA MET A 191 12.58 -2.70 2.51
C MET A 191 13.16 -3.67 1.47
N ILE A 192 14.29 -4.31 1.79
CA ILE A 192 14.98 -5.28 0.92
C ILE A 192 14.65 -6.73 1.28
N SER A 193 15.04 -7.67 0.40
CA SER A 193 14.84 -9.10 0.63
C SER A 193 15.86 -9.64 1.62
N GLU A 194 15.38 -10.18 2.76
CA GLU A 194 16.23 -10.74 3.81
C GLU A 194 17.27 -11.74 3.29
N ARG A 195 16.86 -12.59 2.33
CA ARG A 195 17.65 -13.73 1.84
C ARG A 195 18.44 -13.47 0.54
N ALA A 196 18.32 -12.29 -0.05
CA ALA A 196 18.83 -12.04 -1.41
C ALA A 196 19.51 -10.67 -1.62
N SER A 197 19.67 -9.88 -0.56
CA SER A 197 20.26 -8.54 -0.64
C SER A 197 21.51 -8.44 0.25
N SER A 198 22.62 -8.02 -0.34
CA SER A 198 23.91 -7.89 0.35
C SER A 198 23.88 -6.80 1.42
N THR A 199 24.87 -6.82 2.32
CA THR A 199 25.13 -5.71 3.25
C THR A 199 25.16 -4.36 2.54
N ILE A 200 25.82 -4.30 1.37
CA ILE A 200 25.93 -3.08 0.55
C ILE A 200 24.56 -2.60 0.05
N ASP A 201 23.68 -3.50 -0.40
CA ASP A 201 22.35 -3.14 -0.90
C ASP A 201 21.46 -2.59 0.21
N GLY A 202 21.55 -3.17 1.42
CA GLY A 202 20.84 -2.69 2.59
C GLY A 202 21.31 -1.32 3.07
N LEU A 203 22.63 -1.07 3.06
CA LEU A 203 23.19 0.25 3.37
C LEU A 203 22.76 1.30 2.34
N LYS A 204 22.86 0.99 1.03
CA LYS A 204 22.37 1.86 -0.05
C LYS A 204 20.88 2.17 0.07
N ALA A 205 20.04 1.17 0.32
CA ALA A 205 18.61 1.34 0.47
C ALA A 205 18.26 2.19 1.71
N THR A 206 18.91 1.92 2.84
CA THR A 206 18.78 2.70 4.08
C THR A 206 19.18 4.16 3.85
N LYS A 207 20.33 4.42 3.22
CA LYS A 207 20.80 5.76 2.88
C LYS A 207 19.82 6.48 1.95
N ASN A 208 19.36 5.83 0.88
CA ASN A 208 18.40 6.42 -0.05
C ASN A 208 17.08 6.80 0.63
N PHE A 209 16.54 5.93 1.49
CA PHE A 209 15.36 6.22 2.30
C PHE A 209 15.57 7.47 3.16
N LEU A 210 16.66 7.52 3.93
CA LEU A 210 16.97 8.63 4.83
C LEU A 210 17.17 9.96 4.07
N CYS A 211 17.89 9.94 2.95
CA CYS A 211 18.05 11.08 2.05
C CYS A 211 16.71 11.61 1.49
N CYS A 212 15.69 10.75 1.35
CA CYS A 212 14.38 11.12 0.83
C CYS A 212 13.44 11.73 1.89
N LEU A 213 13.73 11.60 3.17
CA LEU A 213 12.92 12.19 4.25
C LEU A 213 12.94 13.73 4.15
N GLY A 214 11.81 14.38 4.48
CA GLY A 214 11.72 15.83 4.59
C GLY A 214 11.69 16.63 3.29
N ARG A 215 11.96 16.05 2.10
CA ARG A 215 11.98 16.81 0.82
C ARG A 215 10.61 17.40 0.46
N TYR A 216 9.52 16.68 0.75
CA TYR A 216 8.13 17.13 0.52
C TYR A 216 7.18 16.87 1.70
N GLY A 217 7.54 15.95 2.60
CA GLY A 217 6.73 15.53 3.74
C GLY A 217 7.55 14.73 4.77
N ASN A 218 6.87 14.16 5.76
CA ASN A 218 7.51 13.42 6.87
C ASN A 218 7.98 12.00 6.49
N THR A 219 7.49 11.44 5.38
CA THR A 219 7.96 10.15 4.84
C THR A 219 8.71 10.37 3.51
N PRO A 220 9.44 9.37 2.98
CA PRO A 220 10.24 9.53 1.78
C PRO A 220 9.43 9.36 0.47
N PHE A 221 8.10 9.26 0.53
CA PHE A 221 7.27 8.83 -0.60
C PHE A 221 6.18 9.82 -1.01
N LEU A 222 5.93 9.84 -2.33
CA LEU A 222 4.81 10.47 -3.00
C LEU A 222 3.93 9.41 -3.70
N PHE A 223 2.67 9.76 -3.95
CA PHE A 223 1.75 9.04 -4.80
C PHE A 223 1.02 10.02 -5.74
N PRO A 224 0.94 9.77 -7.06
CA PRO A 224 0.24 10.64 -8.00
C PRO A 224 -1.26 10.69 -7.74
N LEU A 225 -1.89 11.86 -7.91
CA LEU A 225 -3.35 11.93 -7.97
C LEU A 225 -3.85 11.13 -9.18
N TYR A 226 -5.03 10.53 -9.03
CA TYR A 226 -5.65 9.61 -10.01
C TYR A 226 -4.89 8.29 -10.30
N GLY A 227 -3.73 8.06 -9.68
CA GLY A 227 -3.03 6.75 -9.69
C GLY A 227 -1.78 6.70 -10.56
N GLN A 228 -1.02 5.61 -10.43
CA GLN A 228 0.21 5.36 -11.18
C GLN A 228 -0.04 5.27 -12.70
N GLY A 229 -1.27 4.91 -13.12
CA GLY A 229 -1.73 4.96 -14.51
C GLY A 229 -1.58 6.31 -15.21
N GLU A 230 -1.46 7.43 -14.49
CA GLU A 230 -1.20 8.75 -15.07
C GLU A 230 0.25 8.90 -15.57
N LEU A 231 1.24 8.23 -14.96
CA LEU A 231 2.65 8.45 -15.28
C LEU A 231 3.02 8.05 -16.73
N PRO A 232 2.58 6.90 -17.28
CA PRO A 232 2.77 6.60 -18.70
C PRO A 232 2.10 7.63 -19.61
N GLN A 233 0.89 8.09 -19.29
CA GLN A 233 0.15 9.07 -20.08
C GLN A 233 0.87 10.43 -20.11
N CYS A 234 1.47 10.85 -19.00
CA CYS A 234 2.28 12.06 -18.91
C CYS A 234 3.48 12.03 -19.87
N PHE A 235 4.18 10.89 -20.00
CA PHE A 235 5.26 10.73 -20.98
C PHE A 235 4.75 10.57 -22.42
N CYS A 236 3.61 9.90 -22.66
CA CYS A 236 2.98 9.86 -23.98
C CYS A 236 2.57 11.26 -24.46
N ARG A 237 2.07 12.12 -23.57
CA ARG A 237 1.79 13.52 -23.85
C ARG A 237 3.06 14.30 -24.23
N MET A 238 4.19 14.03 -23.57
CA MET A 238 5.47 14.64 -23.96
C MET A 238 5.87 14.23 -25.39
N CYS A 239 5.80 12.93 -25.71
CA CYS A 239 6.10 12.42 -27.04
C CYS A 239 5.21 13.07 -28.12
N ALA A 240 3.90 13.18 -27.89
CA ALA A 240 2.97 13.83 -28.81
C ALA A 240 3.26 15.33 -29.03
N VAL A 241 3.70 16.06 -27.99
CA VAL A 241 4.13 17.46 -28.11
C VAL A 241 5.36 17.63 -29.02
N PHE A 242 6.21 16.62 -29.13
CA PHE A 242 7.35 16.57 -30.07
C PHE A 242 7.02 15.83 -31.39
N GLY A 243 5.74 15.67 -31.73
CA GLY A 243 5.28 15.13 -33.03
C GLY A 243 5.06 13.61 -33.07
N GLY A 244 5.14 12.91 -31.94
CA GLY A 244 4.87 11.47 -31.87
C GLY A 244 3.39 11.11 -32.13
N ILE A 245 3.15 10.17 -33.03
CA ILE A 245 1.80 9.68 -33.39
C ILE A 245 1.41 8.51 -32.49
N TYR A 246 0.15 8.49 -32.02
CA TYR A 246 -0.39 7.46 -31.13
C TYR A 246 -1.64 6.79 -31.71
N CYS A 247 -1.59 5.46 -31.88
CA CYS A 247 -2.69 4.64 -32.39
C CYS A 247 -3.14 3.62 -31.33
N LEU A 248 -4.24 3.89 -30.63
CA LEU A 248 -4.85 2.94 -29.70
C LEU A 248 -5.74 1.93 -30.45
N ARG A 249 -5.86 0.70 -29.93
CA ARG A 249 -6.59 -0.43 -30.56
C ARG A 249 -6.06 -0.79 -31.95
N HIS A 250 -4.74 -0.68 -32.14
CA HIS A 250 -4.05 -1.00 -33.38
C HIS A 250 -2.98 -2.06 -33.10
N SER A 251 -3.04 -3.21 -33.79
CA SER A 251 -2.14 -4.34 -33.59
C SER A 251 -1.09 -4.45 -34.70
N VAL A 252 0.11 -4.91 -34.34
CA VAL A 252 1.19 -5.21 -35.30
C VAL A 252 1.09 -6.69 -35.70
N GLN A 253 1.18 -6.99 -37.00
CA GLN A 253 1.07 -8.36 -37.52
C GLN A 253 2.44 -9.06 -37.64
N CYS A 254 3.46 -8.34 -38.09
CA CYS A 254 4.81 -8.85 -38.30
C CYS A 254 5.86 -7.74 -38.17
N LEU A 255 7.12 -8.14 -38.08
CA LEU A 255 8.28 -7.29 -38.32
C LEU A 255 8.89 -7.68 -39.67
N VAL A 256 9.36 -6.69 -40.43
CA VAL A 256 10.12 -6.91 -41.66
C VAL A 256 11.59 -6.76 -41.32
N VAL A 257 12.38 -7.81 -41.55
CA VAL A 257 13.81 -7.89 -41.26
C VAL A 257 14.55 -8.06 -42.58
N ASP A 258 15.64 -7.34 -42.76
CA ASP A 258 16.47 -7.46 -43.96
C ASP A 258 17.29 -8.76 -43.96
N LYS A 259 17.39 -9.39 -45.13
CA LYS A 259 18.04 -10.69 -45.31
C LYS A 259 19.56 -10.61 -45.41
N GLU A 260 20.12 -9.48 -45.84
CA GLU A 260 21.57 -9.34 -46.04
C GLU A 260 22.27 -8.84 -44.77
N SER A 261 21.63 -7.95 -44.03
CA SER A 261 22.17 -7.38 -42.78
C SER A 261 21.65 -8.03 -41.50
N GLY A 262 20.54 -8.79 -41.56
CA GLY A 262 19.95 -9.49 -40.41
C GLY A 262 19.37 -8.55 -39.35
N LYS A 263 18.82 -7.40 -39.77
CA LYS A 263 18.36 -6.30 -38.91
C LYS A 263 16.98 -5.78 -39.32
#